data_AF-A0A7U2NEL8-F1
#
_entry.id   AF-A0A7U2NEL8-F1
#
_cell.length_a   1.000
_cell.length_b   1.000
_cell.length_c   1.000
_cell.angle_alpha   90.00
_cell.angle_beta   90.00
_cell.angle_gamma   90.00
#
_symmetry.space_group_name_H-M   'P 1'
#
loop_
_entity.id
_entity.type
_entity.pdbx_description
1 polymer ?
#
loop_
_entity_poly.entity_id
_entity_poly.type
_entity_poly.pdbx_seq_one_letter_code
_entity_poly.pdbx_strand_id
1 'polypeptide(L)'
;MEKFDFKQALLNYGFKEELVNDWLEVRKSKKATNTQTSFKKFISEIKKLNIDINVLLEECISRDWKGFRAVWYVNILNQESKIQQPNLIGRMNAETVANNLQFTQIQL
;
A
#
# COMPACT_ATOMS: atom_id res chain seq x y z
N MET A 1 -30.94 11.55 21.40
CA MET A 1 -29.69 10.85 21.03
C MET A 1 -29.02 11.64 19.93
N GLU A 2 -27.80 12.07 20.16
CA GLU A 2 -27.01 12.73 19.11
C GLU A 2 -26.62 11.68 18.04
N LYS A 3 -26.81 12.03 16.78
CA LYS A 3 -26.49 11.16 15.65
C LYS A 3 -24.98 11.18 15.43
N PHE A 4 -24.37 10.02 15.24
CA PHE A 4 -22.94 9.94 14.95
C PHE A 4 -22.59 10.67 13.64
N ASP A 5 -21.67 11.63 13.73
CA ASP A 5 -21.09 12.34 12.59
C ASP A 5 -19.72 11.74 12.23
N PHE A 6 -19.66 11.12 11.06
CA PHE A 6 -18.45 10.45 10.58
C PHE A 6 -17.35 11.44 10.17
N LYS A 7 -17.70 12.60 9.59
CA LYS A 7 -16.72 13.63 9.20
C LYS A 7 -16.07 14.19 10.45
N GLN A 8 -16.89 14.60 11.43
CA GLN A 8 -16.38 15.14 12.69
C GLN A 8 -15.54 14.12 13.46
N ALA A 9 -15.92 12.84 13.45
CA ALA A 9 -15.12 11.80 14.07
C ALA A 9 -13.71 11.66 13.46
N LEU A 10 -13.57 11.85 12.14
CA LEU A 10 -12.26 11.85 11.47
C LEU A 10 -11.45 13.10 11.82
N LEU A 11 -12.07 14.28 11.76
CA LEU A 11 -11.40 15.54 12.10
C LEU A 11 -10.89 15.52 13.55
N ASN A 12 -11.74 15.08 14.49
CA ASN A 12 -11.37 14.95 15.91
C ASN A 12 -10.28 13.89 16.16
N TYR A 13 -10.13 12.91 15.26
CA TYR A 13 -9.03 11.94 15.33
C TYR A 13 -7.70 12.53 14.87
N GLY A 14 -7.71 13.63 14.12
CA GLY A 14 -6.52 14.34 13.65
C GLY A 14 -6.26 14.26 12.14
N PHE A 15 -7.20 13.75 11.34
CA PHE A 15 -7.06 13.81 9.89
C PHE A 15 -7.22 15.25 9.37
N LYS A 16 -6.45 15.61 8.35
CA LYS A 16 -6.59 16.89 7.65
C LYS A 16 -7.95 17.00 6.96
N GLU A 17 -8.57 18.17 7.06
CA GLU A 17 -9.92 18.38 6.51
C GLU A 17 -9.99 18.15 5.00
N GLU A 18 -8.99 18.57 4.24
CA GLU A 18 -8.92 18.36 2.78
C GLU A 18 -9.01 16.87 2.43
N LEU A 19 -8.20 16.03 3.08
CA LEU A 19 -8.19 14.58 2.86
C LEU A 19 -9.49 13.92 3.32
N VAL A 20 -10.09 14.41 4.40
CA VAL A 20 -11.40 13.92 4.86
C VAL A 20 -12.47 14.19 3.81
N ASN A 21 -12.49 15.40 3.22
CA ASN A 21 -13.46 15.75 2.20
C ASN A 21 -13.29 14.88 0.94
N ASP A 22 -12.06 14.70 0.47
CA ASP A 22 -11.76 13.88 -0.70
C ASP A 22 -12.13 12.40 -0.48
N TRP A 23 -11.78 11.86 0.69
CA TRP A 23 -12.12 10.48 1.03
C TRP A 23 -13.64 10.27 1.17
N LEU A 24 -14.39 11.28 1.63
CA LEU A 24 -15.85 11.21 1.66
C LEU A 24 -16.46 11.13 0.26
N GLU A 25 -15.89 11.80 -0.75
CA GLU A 25 -16.32 11.66 -2.14
C GLU A 25 -16.00 10.25 -2.69
N VAL A 26 -14.82 9.68 -2.37
CA VAL A 26 -14.50 8.27 -2.69
C VAL A 26 -15.52 7.32 -2.05
N ARG A 27 -15.84 7.52 -0.77
CA ARG A 27 -16.81 6.67 -0.06
C ARG A 27 -18.21 6.78 -0.66
N LYS A 28 -18.62 7.98 -1.05
CA LYS A 28 -19.89 8.24 -1.72
C LYS A 28 -19.97 7.55 -3.09
N SER A 29 -18.93 7.68 -3.92
CA SER A 29 -18.88 7.02 -5.24
C SER A 29 -18.92 5.49 -5.11
N LYS A 30 -18.25 4.93 -4.09
CA LYS A 30 -18.25 3.49 -3.78
C LYS A 30 -19.42 3.02 -2.92
N LYS A 31 -20.42 3.89 -2.68
CA LYS A 31 -21.66 3.62 -1.92
C LYS A 31 -21.39 3.03 -0.52
N ALA A 32 -20.42 3.59 0.19
CA ALA A 32 -20.04 3.15 1.53
C ALA A 32 -20.89 3.84 2.62
N THR A 33 -21.25 3.10 3.66
CA THR A 33 -22.01 3.66 4.79
C THR A 33 -21.08 4.32 5.81
N ASN A 34 -21.40 5.55 6.23
CA ASN A 34 -20.61 6.34 7.17
C ASN A 34 -21.09 6.15 8.62
N THR A 35 -20.96 4.92 9.14
CA THR A 35 -21.41 4.57 10.50
C THR A 35 -20.27 4.59 11.52
N GLN A 36 -20.62 4.68 12.81
CA GLN A 36 -19.66 4.57 13.92
C GLN A 36 -18.87 3.25 13.86
N THR A 37 -19.52 2.16 13.43
CA THR A 37 -18.85 0.86 13.24
C THR A 37 -17.80 0.90 12.13
N SER A 38 -18.11 1.56 10.99
CA SER A 38 -17.14 1.73 9.90
C SER A 38 -15.94 2.57 10.37
N PHE A 39 -16.19 3.62 11.15
CA PHE A 39 -15.12 4.45 11.71
C PHE A 39 -14.23 3.65 12.66
N LYS A 40 -14.83 2.98 13.65
CA LYS A 40 -14.08 2.16 14.63
C LYS A 40 -13.22 1.10 13.94
N LYS A 41 -13.76 0.42 12.93
CA LYS A 41 -13.02 -0.57 12.13
C LYS A 41 -11.84 0.08 11.40
N PHE A 42 -12.06 1.21 10.74
CA PHE A 42 -11.00 1.95 10.04
C PHE A 42 -9.86 2.33 11.00
N ILE A 43 -10.18 2.98 12.13
CA ILE A 43 -9.18 3.36 13.14
C ILE A 43 -8.45 2.14 13.72
N SER A 44 -9.17 1.03 13.97
CA SER A 44 -8.55 -0.19 14.50
C SER A 44 -7.50 -0.81 13.55
N GLU A 45 -7.70 -0.67 12.24
CA GLU A 45 -6.75 -1.15 11.22
C GLU A 45 -5.56 -0.20 11.08
N ILE A 46 -5.78 1.11 11.15
CA ILE A 46 -4.69 2.11 11.16
C ILE A 46 -3.76 1.88 12.35
N LYS A 47 -4.30 1.66 13.55
CA LYS A 47 -3.52 1.46 14.78
C LYS A 47 -2.63 0.21 14.77
N LYS A 48 -2.86 -0.74 13.84
CA LYS A 48 -1.97 -1.90 13.65
C LYS A 48 -0.68 -1.52 12.93
N LEU A 49 -0.64 -0.34 12.31
CA LEU A 49 0.50 0.20 11.60
C LEU A 49 1.08 1.37 12.38
N ASN A 50 2.40 1.52 12.35
CA ASN A 50 3.09 2.68 12.91
C ASN A 50 3.42 3.67 11.78
N ILE A 51 2.38 4.22 11.15
CA ILE A 51 2.51 5.17 10.02
C ILE A 51 1.64 6.41 10.26
N ASP A 52 1.99 7.50 9.57
CA ASP A 52 1.19 8.72 9.61
C ASP A 52 -0.22 8.47 9.04
N ILE A 53 -1.21 8.99 9.75
CA ILE A 53 -2.62 8.75 9.44
C ILE A 53 -3.05 9.45 8.15
N ASN A 54 -2.47 10.61 7.84
CA ASN A 54 -2.78 11.37 6.63
C ASN A 54 -2.15 10.71 5.41
N VAL A 55 -0.93 10.18 5.52
CA VAL A 55 -0.30 9.36 4.46
C VAL A 55 -1.16 8.14 4.11
N LEU A 56 -1.71 7.46 5.12
CA LEU A 56 -2.62 6.34 4.89
C LEU A 56 -3.93 6.77 4.21
N LEU A 57 -4.46 7.93 4.58
CA LEU A 57 -5.70 8.46 4.00
C LEU A 57 -5.49 8.89 2.55
N GLU A 58 -4.36 9.52 2.23
CA GLU A 58 -3.91 9.83 0.87
C GLU A 58 -3.82 8.56 0.01
N GLU A 59 -3.29 7.48 0.56
CA GLU A 59 -3.22 6.19 -0.12
C GLU A 59 -4.63 5.62 -0.38
N CYS A 60 -5.54 5.77 0.58
CA CYS A 60 -6.93 5.35 0.39
C CYS A 60 -7.63 6.16 -0.71
N ILE A 61 -7.36 7.46 -0.81
CA ILE A 61 -7.90 8.32 -1.86
C ILE A 61 -7.32 7.91 -3.22
N SER A 62 -5.99 7.83 -3.31
CA SER A 62 -5.28 7.53 -4.56
C SER A 62 -5.67 6.19 -5.18
N ARG A 63 -6.11 5.22 -4.36
CA ARG A 63 -6.56 3.89 -4.82
C ARG A 63 -8.07 3.71 -4.84
N ASP A 64 -8.85 4.76 -4.62
CA ASP A 64 -10.31 4.72 -4.53
C ASP A 64 -10.84 3.71 -3.47
N TRP A 65 -10.12 3.58 -2.35
CA TRP A 65 -10.47 2.66 -1.29
C TRP A 65 -11.46 3.27 -0.31
N LYS A 66 -12.67 2.70 -0.26
CA LYS A 66 -13.72 3.08 0.71
C LYS A 66 -13.49 2.58 2.14
N GLY A 67 -12.35 1.97 2.43
CA GLY A 67 -12.02 1.36 3.71
C GLY A 67 -10.60 0.85 3.67
N PHE A 68 -10.08 0.40 4.81
CA PHE A 68 -8.67 0.04 4.92
C PHE A 68 -8.51 -1.24 5.74
N ARG A 69 -7.48 -2.02 5.40
CA ARG A 69 -6.95 -3.11 6.22
C ARG A 69 -5.44 -3.03 6.24
N ALA A 70 -4.83 -3.22 7.42
CA ALA A 70 -3.39 -3.12 7.59
C ALA A 70 -2.62 -4.05 6.65
N VAL A 71 -3.16 -5.26 6.43
CA VAL A 71 -2.55 -6.27 5.55
C VAL A 71 -2.43 -5.82 4.10
N TRP A 72 -3.34 -4.98 3.60
CA TRP A 72 -3.25 -4.48 2.22
C TRP A 72 -2.02 -3.61 2.04
N TYR A 73 -1.76 -2.72 3.00
CA TYR A 73 -0.60 -1.84 2.97
C TYR A 73 0.72 -2.62 3.17
N VAL A 74 0.76 -3.55 4.12
CA VAL A 74 1.93 -4.43 4.32
C VAL A 74 2.26 -5.22 3.06
N ASN A 75 1.25 -5.70 2.34
CA ASN A 75 1.45 -6.43 1.08
C ASN A 75 2.00 -5.53 -0.04
N ILE A 76 1.64 -4.25 -0.08
CA ILE A 76 2.19 -3.28 -1.04
C ILE A 76 3.68 -3.07 -0.76
N LEU A 77 4.06 -2.78 0.49
CA LEU A 77 5.46 -2.59 0.89
C LEU A 77 6.32 -3.85 0.59
N ASN A 78 5.76 -5.04 0.83
CA ASN A 78 6.43 -6.30 0.51
C ASN A 78 6.59 -6.55 -0.99
N GLN A 79 5.75 -5.97 -1.85
CA GLN A 79 5.90 -6.04 -3.30
C GLN A 79 6.95 -5.05 -3.80
N GLU A 80 6.91 -3.82 -3.30
CA GLU A 80 7.88 -2.76 -3.67
C GLU A 80 9.31 -3.13 -3.28
N SER A 81 9.50 -3.79 -2.14
CA SER A 81 10.81 -4.28 -1.71
C SER A 81 11.35 -5.43 -2.58
N LYS A 82 10.48 -6.25 -3.20
CA LYS A 82 10.90 -7.30 -4.14
C LYS A 82 11.33 -6.74 -5.49
N ILE A 83 10.73 -5.65 -5.94
CA ILE A 83 11.07 -5.00 -7.23
C ILE A 83 12.44 -4.29 -7.15
N GLN A 84 12.85 -3.87 -5.95
CA GLN A 84 14.13 -3.21 -5.72
C GLN A 84 15.31 -4.16 -5.47
N GLN A 85 15.09 -5.48 -5.38
CA GLN A 85 16.20 -6.41 -5.48
C GLN A 85 16.55 -6.58 -6.96
N PRO A 86 17.77 -6.21 -7.41
CA PRO A 86 18.18 -6.56 -8.75
C PRO A 86 18.15 -8.09 -8.86
N ASN A 87 17.25 -8.59 -9.71
CA ASN A 87 17.35 -9.94 -10.22
C ASN A 87 18.73 -10.04 -10.89
N LEU A 88 19.73 -10.58 -10.18
CA LEU A 88 20.98 -11.03 -10.77
C LEU A 88 20.69 -12.29 -11.61
N ILE A 89 19.87 -12.15 -12.66
CA ILE A 89 19.86 -13.11 -13.77
C ILE A 89 21.14 -12.86 -14.55
N GLY A 90 22.19 -13.57 -14.16
CA GLY A 90 23.51 -13.42 -14.76
C GLY A 90 24.66 -13.73 -13.81
N ARG A 91 24.62 -14.87 -13.10
CA ARG A 91 25.84 -15.47 -12.57
C ARG A 91 26.15 -16.71 -13.38
N MET A 92 26.68 -16.52 -14.59
CA MET A 92 27.65 -17.50 -15.09
C MET A 92 28.92 -17.24 -14.28
N ASN A 93 29.33 -18.24 -13.49
CA ASN A 93 30.66 -18.29 -12.90
C ASN A 93 31.71 -18.14 -14.01
N ALA A 94 32.81 -17.44 -13.71
CA ALA A 94 33.91 -17.20 -14.66
C ALA A 94 34.45 -18.52 -15.26
N GLU A 95 34.32 -19.63 -14.55
CA GLU A 95 34.66 -20.98 -15.02
C GLU A 95 33.80 -21.45 -16.20
N THR A 96 32.50 -21.11 -16.26
CA THR A 96 31.65 -21.51 -17.40
C THR A 96 31.96 -20.68 -18.65
N VAL A 97 32.34 -19.41 -18.48
CA VAL A 97 32.81 -18.57 -19.59
C VAL A 97 34.15 -19.07 -20.13
N ALA A 98 35.07 -19.46 -19.25
CA ALA A 98 36.37 -20.01 -19.63
C ALA A 98 36.26 -21.35 -20.37
N ASN A 99 35.36 -22.24 -19.94
CA ASN A 99 35.15 -23.52 -20.62
C ASN A 99 34.57 -23.33 -22.03
N ASN A 100 33.62 -22.41 -22.22
CA ASN A 100 33.02 -22.17 -23.55
C ASN A 100 33.98 -21.50 -24.56
N LEU A 101 35.01 -20.78 -24.09
CA LEU A 101 36.07 -20.21 -24.94
C LEU A 101 37.10 -21.27 -25.39
N GLN A 102 37.27 -22.36 -24.64
CA GLN A 102 38.16 -23.46 -25.02
C GLN A 102 37.52 -24.40 -26.06
N PHE A 103 36.18 -24.55 -26.04
CA PHE A 103 35.46 -25.41 -27.00
C PHE A 103 35.27 -24.80 -28.39
N THR A 104 35.59 -23.52 -28.60
CA THR A 104 35.43 -22.85 -29.90
C THR A 104 36.69 -22.87 -30.77
N GLN A 105 37.80 -23.48 -30.32
CA GLN A 105 39.06 -23.54 -31.08
C GLN A 105 39.41 -24.92 -31.68
N ILE A 106 38.53 -25.92 -31.62
CA ILE A 106 38.80 -27.24 -32.22
C ILE A 106 37.74 -27.55 -33.27
N GLN A 107 37.77 -26.84 -34.41
CA GLN A 107 37.28 -27.33 -35.71
C GLN A 107 38.11 -26.67 -36.83
N LEU A 108 39.27 -27.26 -37.11
CA LEU A 108 39.89 -27.27 -38.44
C LEU A 108 40.24 -28.72 -38.76
#